data_AF-A0A5N5TFG3-F1
#
_entry.id   AF-A0A5N5TFG3-F1
#
_cell.length_a   1.000
_cell.length_b   1.000
_cell.length_c   1.000
_cell.angle_alpha   90.00
_cell.angle_beta   90.00
_cell.angle_gamma   90.00
#
_symmetry.space_group_name_H-M   'P 1'
#
loop_
_entity.id
_entity.type
_entity.pdbx_description
1 polymer ?
#
loop_
_entity_poly.entity_id
_entity_poly.type
_entity_poly.pdbx_seq_one_letter_code
_entity_poly.pdbx_strand_id
1 'polypeptide(L)'
;MSAEVYSVLDKSKDSYSLWETLWSSNTTPWHLKEVCPFLLKNSSNLNFASPKRVFIPFCGKAAELKWFYDQGFEVVGVELIPIPVENFFKEQNLTFKIRELPWAKVYESSDQRIKIYVADIFSVEPEEVGKFDVIWGRADYTTVKIAEREKYSKLMKQLCKEKFLYFLCTLQFEVPVGRL
;
A
#
# COMPACT_ATOMS: atom_id res chain seq x y z
N MET A 1 4.74 7.15 18.37
CA MET A 1 3.31 6.82 18.17
C MET A 1 2.51 7.38 19.34
N SER A 2 1.22 7.70 19.15
CA SER A 2 0.36 8.22 20.22
C SER A 2 0.00 7.12 21.24
N ALA A 3 -0.41 7.51 22.45
CA ALA A 3 -0.85 6.59 23.50
C ALA A 3 -2.04 5.71 23.05
N GLU A 4 -2.90 6.25 22.18
CA GLU A 4 -4.04 5.56 21.61
C GLU A 4 -3.62 4.38 20.72
N VAL A 5 -2.63 4.56 19.83
CA VAL A 5 -2.12 3.47 18.99
C VAL A 5 -1.51 2.35 19.83
N TYR A 6 -0.77 2.68 20.90
CA TYR A 6 -0.23 1.67 21.82
C TYR A 6 -1.35 0.91 22.54
N SER A 7 -2.40 1.60 23.00
CA SER A 7 -3.53 0.91 23.63
C SER A 7 -4.26 -0.06 22.70
N VAL A 8 -4.35 0.25 21.40
CA VAL A 8 -4.95 -0.69 20.43
C VAL A 8 -4.01 -1.87 20.23
N LEU A 9 -2.71 -1.62 20.02
CA LEU A 9 -1.69 -2.66 19.86
C LEU A 9 -1.71 -3.69 20.98
N ASP A 10 -1.78 -3.26 22.24
CA ASP A 10 -1.77 -4.15 23.40
C ASP A 10 -3.04 -5.02 23.51
N LYS A 11 -4.15 -4.60 22.90
CA LYS A 11 -5.46 -5.29 22.96
C LYS A 11 -5.75 -6.18 21.76
N SER A 12 -5.04 -5.98 20.65
CA SER A 12 -5.27 -6.72 19.41
C SER A 12 -4.72 -8.13 19.48
N LYS A 13 -5.46 -9.08 18.90
CA LYS A 13 -5.10 -10.51 18.92
C LYS A 13 -4.14 -10.90 17.79
N ASP A 14 -4.23 -10.16 16.69
CA ASP A 14 -3.50 -10.39 15.46
C ASP A 14 -3.38 -9.08 14.65
N SER A 15 -2.67 -9.14 13.52
CA SER A 15 -2.50 -7.98 12.65
C SER A 15 -3.83 -7.46 12.10
N TYR A 16 -4.77 -8.35 11.75
CA TYR A 16 -6.03 -7.93 11.14
C TYR A 16 -6.86 -7.10 12.13
N SER A 17 -7.11 -7.62 13.34
CA SER A 17 -7.85 -6.93 14.40
C SER A 17 -7.20 -5.60 14.81
N LEU A 18 -5.87 -5.51 14.79
CA LEU A 18 -5.14 -4.26 14.99
C LEU A 18 -5.47 -3.22 13.93
N TRP A 19 -5.24 -3.55 12.65
CA TRP A 19 -5.43 -2.60 11.56
C TRP A 19 -6.91 -2.25 11.36
N GLU A 20 -7.82 -3.21 11.52
CA GLU A 20 -9.26 -2.99 11.45
C GLU A 20 -9.71 -1.99 12.53
N THR A 21 -9.24 -2.15 13.78
CA THR A 21 -9.58 -1.23 14.88
C THR A 21 -9.06 0.19 14.61
N LEU A 22 -7.82 0.31 14.12
CA LEU A 22 -7.24 1.62 13.83
C LEU A 22 -7.96 2.33 12.67
N TRP A 23 -8.31 1.61 11.60
CA TRP A 23 -9.05 2.18 10.47
C TRP A 23 -10.50 2.53 10.84
N SER A 24 -11.20 1.66 11.57
CA SER A 24 -12.60 1.88 11.97
C SER A 24 -12.76 3.02 12.99
N SER A 25 -11.77 3.22 13.86
CA SER A 25 -11.74 4.36 14.80
C SER A 25 -11.20 5.65 14.18
N ASN A 26 -10.80 5.65 12.90
CA ASN A 26 -10.11 6.75 12.22
C ASN A 26 -8.78 7.17 12.90
N THR A 27 -8.19 6.30 13.73
CA THR A 27 -6.90 6.49 14.39
C THR A 27 -5.77 6.17 13.40
N THR A 28 -5.50 7.10 12.47
CA THR A 28 -4.62 6.86 11.31
C THR A 28 -3.45 7.85 11.24
N PRO A 29 -2.57 7.93 12.26
CA PRO A 29 -1.51 8.96 12.32
C PRO A 29 -0.45 8.84 11.20
N TRP A 30 -0.40 7.73 10.46
CA TRP A 30 0.47 7.56 9.30
C TRP A 30 -0.12 8.14 8.00
N HIS A 31 -1.44 8.33 7.94
CA HIS A 31 -2.13 8.78 6.74
C HIS A 31 -1.80 10.25 6.44
N LEU A 32 -1.40 10.53 5.20
CA LEU A 32 -1.27 11.89 4.69
C LEU A 32 -2.45 12.16 3.76
N LYS A 33 -3.08 13.33 3.95
CA LYS A 33 -4.15 13.81 3.07
C LYS A 33 -3.64 14.17 1.67
N GLU A 34 -2.41 14.67 1.62
CA GLU A 34 -1.73 15.07 0.39
C GLU A 34 -0.66 14.04 -0.01
N VAL A 35 -0.26 14.07 -1.28
CA VAL A 35 0.82 13.25 -1.83
C VAL A 35 2.11 13.48 -1.05
N CYS A 36 2.83 12.40 -0.72
CA CYS A 36 4.12 12.50 -0.03
C CYS A 36 5.08 13.46 -0.78
N PRO A 37 5.62 14.51 -0.11
CA PRO A 37 6.51 15.47 -0.75
C PRO A 37 7.76 14.86 -1.39
N PHE A 38 8.24 13.72 -0.85
CA PHE A 38 9.38 13.00 -1.42
C PHE A 38 9.06 12.37 -2.78
N LEU A 39 7.81 11.94 -3.02
CA LEU A 39 7.41 11.46 -4.34
C LEU A 39 7.43 12.62 -5.34
N LEU A 40 6.81 13.75 -4.99
CA LEU A 40 6.74 14.93 -5.85
C LEU A 40 8.14 15.43 -6.23
N LYS A 41 9.03 15.55 -5.24
CA LYS A 41 10.42 15.99 -5.43
C LYS A 41 11.22 15.09 -6.38
N ASN A 42 10.91 13.79 -6.41
CA ASN A 42 11.66 12.81 -7.20
C ASN A 42 10.88 12.29 -8.42
N SER A 43 9.74 12.91 -8.74
CA SER A 43 8.84 12.47 -9.83
C SER A 43 9.49 12.53 -11.22
N SER A 44 10.50 13.37 -11.41
CA SER A 44 11.30 13.42 -12.64
C SER A 44 12.01 12.10 -12.98
N ASN A 45 12.15 11.18 -12.01
CA ASN A 45 12.74 9.87 -12.23
C ASN A 45 11.76 8.84 -12.85
N LEU A 46 10.50 9.20 -13.06
CA LEU A 46 9.44 8.32 -13.58
C LEU A 46 9.44 8.19 -15.13
N ASN A 47 10.61 8.33 -15.75
CA ASN A 47 10.81 8.32 -17.21
C ASN A 47 10.81 6.91 -17.81
N PHE A 48 9.70 6.18 -17.63
CA PHE A 48 9.44 4.90 -18.30
C PHE A 48 8.76 5.11 -19.67
N ALA A 49 8.80 4.09 -20.52
CA ALA A 49 7.91 4.01 -21.69
C ALA A 49 6.51 3.55 -21.26
N SER A 50 5.46 4.04 -21.92
CA SER A 50 4.07 3.66 -21.64
C SER A 50 3.68 2.31 -22.30
N PRO A 51 2.72 1.56 -21.73
CA PRO A 51 1.99 1.83 -20.48
C PRO A 51 2.85 1.53 -19.24
N LYS A 52 2.73 2.41 -18.23
CA LYS A 52 3.48 2.32 -16.96
C LYS A 52 2.60 1.72 -15.88
N ARG A 53 3.14 0.79 -15.10
CA ARG A 53 2.44 0.15 -13.99
C ARG A 53 3.15 0.46 -12.68
N VAL A 54 2.40 0.89 -11.68
CA VAL A 54 2.88 1.10 -10.30
C VAL A 54 2.20 0.13 -9.34
N PHE A 55 2.98 -0.40 -8.41
CA PHE A 55 2.49 -1.15 -7.27
C PHE A 55 2.67 -0.37 -5.97
N ILE A 56 1.63 -0.35 -5.15
CA ILE A 56 1.61 0.31 -3.83
C ILE A 56 1.24 -0.74 -2.76
N PRO A 57 2.23 -1.35 -2.08
CA PRO A 57 1.97 -2.27 -0.97
C PRO A 57 1.41 -1.52 0.25
N PHE A 58 0.51 -2.15 0.99
CA PHE A 58 -0.13 -1.58 2.20
C PHE A 58 -0.75 -0.20 1.94
N CYS A 59 -1.45 -0.08 0.82
CA CYS A 59 -1.80 1.22 0.25
C CYS A 59 -2.79 2.04 1.10
N GLY A 60 -3.57 1.39 1.99
CA GLY A 60 -4.66 2.04 2.70
C GLY A 60 -5.52 2.89 1.76
N LYS A 61 -5.53 4.20 2.01
CA LYS A 61 -6.15 5.22 1.16
C LYS A 61 -5.16 6.31 0.72
N ALA A 62 -3.93 5.89 0.39
CA ALA A 62 -2.85 6.79 -0.02
C ALA A 62 -3.27 7.73 -1.17
N ALA A 63 -2.99 9.03 -1.04
CA ALA A 63 -3.24 10.01 -2.10
C ALA A 63 -2.43 9.69 -3.37
N GLU A 64 -1.31 8.97 -3.21
CA GLU A 64 -0.45 8.50 -4.30
C GLU A 64 -1.17 7.58 -5.28
N LEU A 65 -2.17 6.80 -4.84
CA LEU A 65 -2.99 5.97 -5.73
C LEU A 65 -3.63 6.81 -6.83
N LYS A 66 -4.27 7.92 -6.46
CA LYS A 66 -4.90 8.86 -7.41
C LYS A 66 -3.85 9.64 -8.20
N TRP A 67 -2.77 10.07 -7.54
CA TRP A 67 -1.72 10.83 -8.20
C TRP A 67 -1.08 10.05 -9.36
N PHE A 68 -0.68 8.79 -9.14
CA PHE A 68 -0.13 7.96 -10.22
C PHE A 68 -1.14 7.71 -11.34
N TYR A 69 -2.41 7.48 -10.99
CA TYR A 69 -3.50 7.35 -11.97
C TYR A 69 -3.63 8.59 -12.86
N ASP A 70 -3.53 9.79 -12.28
CA ASP A 70 -3.59 11.06 -13.01
C ASP A 70 -2.33 11.29 -13.87
N GLN A 71 -1.20 10.70 -13.50
CA GLN A 71 0.01 10.65 -14.34
C GLN A 71 -0.08 9.62 -15.48
N GLY A 72 -1.22 8.94 -15.65
CA GLY A 72 -1.45 7.97 -16.72
C GLY A 72 -0.94 6.55 -16.42
N PHE A 73 -0.62 6.23 -15.16
CA PHE A 73 -0.23 4.88 -14.78
C PHE A 73 -1.46 3.95 -14.67
N GLU A 74 -1.23 2.66 -14.87
CA GLU A 74 -2.02 1.63 -14.20
C GLU A 74 -1.50 1.47 -12.77
N VAL A 75 -2.42 1.51 -11.82
CA VAL A 75 -2.15 1.51 -10.39
C VAL A 75 -2.70 0.25 -9.77
N VAL A 76 -1.83 -0.50 -9.09
CA VAL A 76 -2.23 -1.66 -8.30
C VAL A 76 -1.86 -1.43 -6.85
N GLY A 77 -2.86 -1.49 -5.97
CA GLY A 77 -2.67 -1.44 -4.51
C GLY A 77 -2.98 -2.79 -3.87
N VAL A 78 -2.33 -3.07 -2.74
CA VAL A 78 -2.75 -4.15 -1.83
C VAL A 78 -2.98 -3.55 -0.46
N GLU A 79 -4.09 -3.89 0.17
CA GLU A 79 -4.46 -3.42 1.50
C GLU A 79 -5.16 -4.56 2.26
N LEU A 80 -4.89 -4.69 3.55
CA LEU A 80 -5.48 -5.77 4.34
C LEU A 80 -6.95 -5.47 4.68
N ILE A 81 -7.27 -4.21 4.97
CA ILE A 81 -8.56 -3.79 5.50
C ILE A 81 -9.42 -3.15 4.41
N PRO A 82 -10.69 -3.57 4.20
CA PRO A 82 -11.54 -3.02 3.15
C PRO A 82 -11.94 -1.55 3.37
N ILE A 83 -12.08 -1.12 4.63
CA ILE A 83 -12.53 0.23 5.02
C ILE A 83 -11.75 1.35 4.32
N PRO A 84 -10.41 1.43 4.39
CA PRO A 84 -9.66 2.47 3.67
C PRO A 84 -9.82 2.38 2.14
N VAL A 85 -9.96 1.18 1.58
CA VAL A 85 -10.14 1.01 0.12
C VAL A 85 -11.45 1.63 -0.34
N GLU A 86 -12.56 1.33 0.36
CA GLU A 86 -13.84 1.97 0.07
C GLU A 86 -13.79 3.49 0.25
N ASN A 87 -13.15 3.95 1.34
CA ASN A 87 -13.01 5.37 1.60
C ASN A 87 -12.20 6.07 0.51
N PHE A 88 -11.13 5.45 -0.01
CA PHE A 88 -10.37 5.97 -1.13
C PHE A 88 -11.26 6.22 -2.34
N PHE A 89 -12.01 5.23 -2.81
CA PHE A 89 -12.86 5.41 -3.99
C PHE A 89 -13.94 6.48 -3.78
N LYS A 90 -14.55 6.54 -2.59
CA LYS A 90 -15.52 7.57 -2.22
C LYS A 90 -14.89 8.97 -2.20
N GLU A 91 -13.77 9.13 -1.52
CA GLU A 91 -13.06 10.41 -1.37
C GLU A 91 -12.53 10.94 -2.71
N GLN A 92 -12.13 10.06 -3.63
CA GLN A 92 -11.63 10.42 -4.95
C GLN A 92 -12.74 10.55 -6.02
N ASN A 93 -14.01 10.37 -5.63
CA ASN A 93 -15.17 10.36 -6.54
C ASN A 93 -14.99 9.39 -7.74
N LEU A 94 -14.43 8.20 -7.48
CA LEU A 94 -14.21 7.17 -8.48
C LEU A 94 -15.25 6.06 -8.35
N THR A 95 -15.94 5.77 -9.44
CA THR A 95 -16.81 4.58 -9.52
C THR A 95 -15.97 3.32 -9.60
N PHE A 96 -16.39 2.29 -8.87
CA PHE A 96 -15.70 0.99 -8.85
C PHE A 96 -16.68 -0.17 -8.88
N LYS A 97 -16.18 -1.32 -9.30
CA LYS A 97 -16.82 -2.63 -9.17
C LYS A 97 -15.95 -3.53 -8.28
N ILE A 98 -16.56 -4.54 -7.69
CA ILE A 98 -15.86 -5.55 -6.89
C ILE A 98 -15.84 -6.86 -7.68
N ARG A 99 -14.65 -7.46 -7.80
CA ARG A 99 -14.44 -8.83 -8.31
C ARG A 99 -13.88 -9.69 -7.19
N GLU A 100 -14.43 -10.87 -6.99
CA GLU A 100 -13.91 -11.83 -6.02
C GLU A 100 -12.89 -12.77 -6.67
N LEU A 101 -11.81 -13.05 -5.95
CA LEU A 101 -10.77 -14.02 -6.25
C LEU A 101 -10.62 -14.96 -5.05
N PRO A 102 -10.08 -16.19 -5.23
CA PRO A 102 -9.87 -17.11 -4.12
C PRO A 102 -9.06 -16.52 -2.95
N TRP A 103 -8.16 -15.58 -3.23
CA TRP A 103 -7.25 -14.98 -2.25
C TRP A 103 -7.51 -13.49 -1.96
N ALA A 104 -8.44 -12.84 -2.67
CA ALA A 104 -8.68 -11.39 -2.55
C ALA A 104 -10.08 -10.96 -2.96
N LYS A 105 -10.51 -9.80 -2.45
CA LYS A 105 -11.54 -8.98 -3.09
C LYS A 105 -10.88 -7.82 -3.83
N VAL A 106 -11.18 -7.65 -5.11
CA VAL A 106 -10.55 -6.63 -5.96
C VAL A 106 -11.53 -5.50 -6.22
N TYR A 107 -11.18 -4.31 -5.77
CA TYR A 107 -11.89 -3.07 -6.06
C TYR A 107 -11.26 -2.45 -7.31
N GLU A 108 -12.04 -2.31 -8.38
CA GLU A 108 -11.53 -1.93 -9.69
C GLU A 108 -12.28 -0.70 -10.23
N SER A 109 -11.55 0.34 -10.64
CA SER A 109 -12.12 1.52 -11.29
C SER A 109 -12.83 1.14 -12.59
N SER A 110 -13.79 1.95 -13.03
CA SER A 110 -14.55 1.66 -14.27
C SER A 110 -13.66 1.53 -15.53
N ASP A 111 -12.56 2.28 -15.59
CA ASP A 111 -11.55 2.19 -16.66
C ASP A 111 -10.46 1.14 -16.41
N GLN A 112 -10.55 0.40 -15.30
CA GLN A 112 -9.66 -0.69 -14.89
C GLN A 112 -8.20 -0.28 -14.63
N ARG A 113 -7.90 1.03 -14.59
CA ARG A 113 -6.54 1.53 -14.35
C ARG A 113 -6.20 1.63 -12.86
N ILE A 114 -7.16 1.56 -11.94
CA ILE A 114 -6.90 1.36 -10.51
C ILE A 114 -7.50 0.03 -10.09
N LYS A 115 -6.66 -0.85 -9.53
CA LYS A 115 -7.06 -2.12 -8.91
C LYS A 115 -6.51 -2.17 -7.49
N ILE A 116 -7.36 -2.27 -6.48
CA ILE A 116 -6.93 -2.44 -5.10
C ILE A 116 -7.40 -3.81 -4.61
N TYR A 117 -6.44 -4.67 -4.28
CA TYR A 117 -6.67 -6.01 -3.78
C TYR A 117 -6.77 -5.94 -2.25
N VAL A 118 -7.95 -6.26 -1.72
CA VAL A 118 -8.16 -6.45 -0.28
C VAL A 118 -7.73 -7.86 0.08
N ALA A 119 -6.50 -7.99 0.60
CA ALA A 119 -5.85 -9.25 0.94
C ALA A 119 -4.61 -9.03 1.83
N ASP A 120 -4.13 -10.11 2.45
CA ASP A 120 -2.78 -10.13 3.02
C ASP A 120 -1.73 -9.99 1.90
N ILE A 121 -0.71 -9.16 2.13
CA ILE A 121 0.35 -8.92 1.14
C ILE A 121 1.06 -10.21 0.73
N PHE A 122 1.19 -11.18 1.65
CA PHE A 122 1.85 -12.46 1.39
C PHE A 122 0.94 -13.46 0.67
N SER A 123 -0.34 -13.15 0.49
CA SER A 123 -1.28 -13.91 -0.34
C SER A 123 -1.32 -13.43 -1.78
N VAL A 124 -0.59 -12.37 -2.13
CA VAL A 124 -0.51 -11.86 -3.51
C VAL A 124 0.04 -12.94 -4.44
N GLU A 125 -0.69 -13.19 -5.52
CA GLU A 125 -0.27 -14.07 -6.62
C GLU A 125 0.35 -13.21 -7.75
N PRO A 126 1.70 -13.27 -7.95
CA PRO A 126 2.39 -12.49 -8.99
C PRO A 126 1.84 -12.70 -10.41
N GLU A 127 1.32 -13.88 -10.69
CA GLU A 127 0.74 -14.26 -11.98
C GLU A 127 -0.58 -13.49 -12.25
N GLU A 128 -1.37 -13.19 -11.21
CA GLU A 128 -2.63 -12.43 -11.33
C GLU A 128 -2.38 -10.91 -11.34
N VAL A 129 -1.47 -10.40 -10.50
CA VAL A 129 -1.22 -8.95 -10.40
C VAL A 129 -0.24 -8.45 -11.47
N GLY A 130 0.60 -9.33 -11.99
CA GLY A 130 1.64 -9.05 -12.99
C GLY A 130 2.86 -8.33 -12.43
N LYS A 131 3.65 -7.73 -13.34
CA LYS A 131 4.90 -7.03 -13.02
C LYS A 131 4.80 -5.52 -13.18
N PHE A 132 5.63 -4.79 -12.45
CA PHE A 132 5.55 -3.33 -12.30
C PHE A 132 6.86 -2.62 -12.67
N ASP A 133 6.71 -1.43 -13.23
CA ASP A 133 7.80 -0.51 -13.54
C ASP A 133 8.21 0.26 -12.27
N VAL A 134 7.25 0.52 -11.38
CA VAL A 134 7.47 1.30 -10.16
C VAL A 134 6.88 0.58 -8.95
N ILE A 135 7.63 0.55 -7.86
CA ILE A 135 7.10 0.26 -6.52
C ILE A 135 7.15 1.54 -5.70
N TRP A 136 6.00 1.98 -5.18
CA TRP A 136 5.91 3.08 -4.22
C TRP A 136 5.74 2.52 -2.80
N GLY A 137 6.85 2.36 -2.09
CA GLY A 137 6.91 1.83 -0.73
C GLY A 137 7.04 2.93 0.31
N ARG A 138 5.90 3.40 0.83
CA ARG A 138 5.86 4.29 1.98
C ARG A 138 5.15 3.59 3.12
N ALA A 139 5.84 3.47 4.25
CA ALA A 139 5.38 2.70 5.41
C ALA A 139 5.12 1.22 5.08
N ASP A 140 5.80 0.67 4.07
CA ASP A 140 5.67 -0.72 3.66
C ASP A 140 6.61 -1.62 4.48
N TYR A 141 7.92 -1.48 4.28
CA TYR A 141 8.96 -2.28 4.92
C TYR A 141 9.02 -2.06 6.44
N THR A 142 8.56 -0.89 6.90
CA THR A 142 8.43 -0.57 8.32
C THR A 142 7.22 -1.26 8.98
N THR A 143 6.23 -1.67 8.20
CA THR A 143 5.04 -2.41 8.66
C THR A 143 5.28 -3.91 8.72
N VAL A 144 6.19 -4.42 7.88
CA VAL A 144 6.58 -5.84 7.86
C VAL A 144 7.42 -6.18 9.10
N LYS A 145 7.04 -7.25 9.81
CA LYS A 145 7.80 -7.78 10.95
C LYS A 145 9.21 -8.14 10.53
N ILE A 146 10.19 -7.92 11.41
CA ILE A 146 11.62 -8.14 11.09
C ILE A 146 11.87 -9.54 10.52
N ALA A 147 11.29 -10.58 11.13
CA ALA A 147 11.44 -11.97 10.68
C ALA A 147 10.83 -12.25 9.28
N GLU A 148 9.91 -11.42 8.80
CA GLU A 148 9.21 -11.59 7.52
C GLU A 148 9.79 -10.74 6.39
N ARG A 149 10.75 -9.86 6.70
CA ARG A 149 11.33 -8.91 5.73
C ARG A 149 12.03 -9.58 4.56
N GLU A 150 12.66 -10.74 4.77
CA GLU A 150 13.26 -11.50 3.68
C GLU A 150 12.18 -12.05 2.73
N LYS A 151 11.11 -12.65 3.29
CA LYS A 151 9.96 -13.12 2.52
C LYS A 151 9.33 -11.98 1.72
N TYR A 152 9.13 -10.83 2.35
CA TYR A 152 8.59 -9.64 1.69
C TYR A 152 9.48 -9.14 0.55
N SER A 153 10.80 -9.09 0.78
CA SER A 153 11.76 -8.64 -0.25
C SER A 153 11.78 -9.57 -1.46
N LYS A 154 11.63 -10.90 -1.25
CA LYS A 154 11.50 -11.88 -2.33
C LYS A 154 10.23 -11.65 -3.15
N LEU A 155 9.10 -11.42 -2.49
CA LEU A 155 7.84 -11.09 -3.16
C LEU A 155 7.95 -9.80 -3.98
N MET A 156 8.43 -8.70 -3.39
CA MET A 156 8.58 -7.43 -4.13
C MET A 156 9.47 -7.57 -5.37
N LYS A 157 10.55 -8.36 -5.28
CA LYS A 157 11.42 -8.65 -6.43
C LYS A 157 10.69 -9.42 -7.55
N GLN A 158 9.81 -10.36 -7.22
CA GLN A 158 9.02 -11.10 -8.21
C GLN A 158 8.04 -10.19 -8.97
N LEU A 159 7.55 -9.16 -8.29
CA LEU A 159 6.63 -8.15 -8.84
C LEU A 159 7.35 -7.10 -9.69
N CYS A 160 8.68 -7.00 -9.65
CA CYS A 160 9.42 -6.04 -10.46
C CYS A 160 9.62 -6.54 -11.91
N LYS A 161 9.49 -5.64 -12.88
CA LYS A 161 10.04 -5.85 -14.23
C LYS A 161 11.57 -5.86 -14.18
N GLU A 162 12.22 -6.25 -15.27
CA GLU A 162 13.68 -6.26 -15.39
C GLU A 162 14.30 -4.87 -15.15
N LYS A 163 13.67 -3.83 -15.71
CA LYS A 163 13.96 -2.43 -15.40
C LYS A 163 12.83 -1.87 -14.55
N PHE A 164 13.16 -1.44 -13.34
CA PHE A 164 12.19 -0.93 -12.38
C PHE A 164 12.79 0.19 -11.53
N LEU A 165 11.93 0.95 -10.86
CA LEU A 165 12.28 1.93 -9.85
C LEU A 165 11.51 1.63 -8.57
N TYR A 166 12.22 1.47 -7.46
CA TYR A 166 11.61 1.29 -6.14
C TYR A 166 11.90 2.53 -5.30
N PHE A 167 10.86 3.32 -5.02
CA PHE A 167 10.90 4.33 -3.97
C PHE A 167 10.63 3.69 -2.61
N LEU A 168 11.69 3.54 -1.80
CA LEU A 168 11.58 3.00 -0.45
C LEU A 168 11.75 4.13 0.58
N CYS A 169 10.68 4.41 1.33
CA CYS A 169 10.72 5.37 2.43
C CYS A 169 10.86 4.63 3.76
N THR A 170 11.97 4.86 4.47
CA THR A 170 12.23 4.32 5.81
C THR A 170 12.23 5.42 6.87
N LEU A 171 12.16 5.01 8.13
CA LEU A 171 12.30 5.90 9.28
C LEU A 171 13.50 5.46 10.10
N GLN A 172 14.32 6.43 10.49
CA GLN A 172 15.42 6.22 11.44
C GLN A 172 15.09 6.99 12.72
N PHE A 173 15.06 6.27 13.84
CA PHE A 173 14.82 6.81 15.17
C PHE A 173 15.48 5.93 16.20
N GLU A 174 15.71 6.47 17.40
CA GLU A 174 16.21 5.68 18.53
C GLU A 174 15.08 4.84 19.13
N VAL A 175 15.31 3.54 19.27
CA VAL A 175 14.36 2.65 19.96
C VAL A 175 14.59 2.79 21.46
N PRO A 176 13.59 3.18 22.27
CA PRO A 176 13.75 3.25 23.72
C PRO A 176 14.14 1.89 24.30
N VAL A 177 15.08 1.90 25.24
CA VAL A 177 15.58 0.69 25.93
C VAL A 177 14.40 -0.12 26.51
N GLY A 178 14.40 -1.44 26.25
CA GLY A 178 13.42 -2.38 26.81
C GLY A 178 12.19 -2.68 25.93
N ARG A 179 12.20 -2.36 24.63
CA ARG A 179 11.09 -2.62 23.70
C ARG A 179 11.49 -3.32 22.38
N LEU A 180 12.35 -4.34 22.46
CA LEU A 180 12.61 -5.27 21.35
C LEU A 180 12.12 -6.67 21.71
#